data_AF-A0A496UT59-F1
#
_entry.id   AF-A0A496UT59-F1
#
_cell.length_a   1.000
_cell.length_b   1.000
_cell.length_c   1.000
_cell.angle_alpha   90.00
_cell.angle_beta   90.00
_cell.angle_gamma   90.00
#
_symmetry.space_group_name_H-M   'P 1'
#
loop_
_entity.id
_entity.type
_entity.pdbx_description
1 polymer ?
#
loop_
_entity_poly.entity_id
_entity_poly.type
_entity_poly.pdbx_seq_one_letter_code
_entity_poly.pdbx_strand_id
1 'polypeptide(L)'
;MHVCLLNTPCQYPVISRYSVAIRSAREEAELAHERAEEAWRLFGARPLSGGQVQQMAVSLAMAEAADTDAPCLDLRRLVRAHLKSPELALLAACLQGQVHVGAWAELVRRLSSILEPFCLPPNLHSEVLSTAFLSLRMRALWRFSNRRELDAFLVGVVRNTIRRCRPRFRFSALPADHPSPLPAPEEIAARRELAALAKDAVDDLPPRQRLALEMRMNGATYREIAAKAGLQNRKTASRQVMRTLNALEHRLSVR
;
A
#
# COMPACT_ATOMS: atom_id res chain seq x y z
N MET A 1 -50.03 -6.27 -50.64
CA MET A 1 -49.91 -5.51 -49.37
C MET A 1 -48.62 -5.97 -48.69
N HIS A 2 -47.46 -5.45 -49.12
CA HIS A 2 -46.78 -4.24 -48.63
C HIS A 2 -46.16 -4.37 -47.23
N VAL A 3 -44.81 -4.27 -47.20
CA VAL A 3 -43.99 -3.46 -46.25
C VAL A 3 -43.78 -4.10 -44.86
N CYS A 4 -42.58 -4.20 -44.27
CA CYS A 4 -41.23 -3.79 -44.67
C CYS A 4 -40.17 -4.56 -43.86
N LEU A 5 -39.06 -4.84 -44.51
CA LEU A 5 -37.74 -5.01 -43.90
C LEU A 5 -37.36 -3.71 -43.18
N LEU A 6 -37.04 -3.76 -41.88
CA LEU A 6 -36.14 -2.79 -41.27
C LEU A 6 -35.08 -3.50 -40.44
N ASN A 7 -34.12 -4.00 -41.20
CA ASN A 7 -32.72 -4.10 -40.84
C ASN A 7 -32.24 -2.73 -40.33
N THR A 8 -32.17 -2.54 -39.02
CA THR A 8 -31.52 -1.38 -38.40
C THR A 8 -30.14 -1.82 -37.89
N PRO A 9 -29.04 -1.42 -38.55
CA PRO A 9 -27.72 -1.57 -37.97
C PRO A 9 -27.64 -0.63 -36.76
N CYS A 10 -27.49 -1.20 -35.56
CA CYS A 10 -27.07 -0.44 -34.38
C CYS A 10 -25.65 0.10 -34.63
N GLN A 11 -25.58 1.28 -35.24
CA GLN A 11 -24.37 2.10 -35.28
C GLN A 11 -24.06 2.55 -33.84
N TYR A 12 -23.20 1.81 -33.15
CA TYR A 12 -22.49 2.32 -31.98
C TYR A 12 -21.19 2.99 -32.46
N PRO A 13 -21.05 4.34 -32.45
CA PRO A 13 -19.80 5.00 -32.77
C PRO A 13 -18.86 5.06 -31.55
N VAL A 14 -18.90 4.07 -30.65
CA VAL A 14 -18.02 4.05 -29.46
C VAL A 14 -16.72 3.30 -29.76
N ILE A 15 -16.70 2.36 -30.72
CA ILE A 15 -15.46 1.64 -31.07
C ILE A 15 -14.51 2.52 -31.92
N SER A 16 -15.06 3.51 -32.65
CA SER A 16 -14.26 4.37 -33.55
C SER A 16 -13.33 5.32 -32.78
N ARG A 17 -13.80 5.97 -31.70
CA ARG A 17 -12.96 6.92 -30.93
C ARG A 17 -11.82 6.24 -30.18
N TYR A 18 -12.03 5.01 -29.67
CA TYR A 18 -10.95 4.22 -29.09
C TYR A 18 -9.96 3.73 -30.15
N SER A 19 -10.41 3.39 -31.37
CA SER A 19 -9.49 2.98 -32.45
C SER A 19 -8.56 4.10 -32.93
N VAL A 20 -9.01 5.36 -32.86
CA VAL A 20 -8.19 6.53 -33.22
C VAL A 20 -7.22 6.85 -32.09
N ALA A 21 -7.67 6.84 -30.83
CA ALA A 21 -6.80 7.04 -29.67
C ALA A 21 -5.73 5.94 -29.52
N ILE A 22 -6.08 4.68 -29.81
CA ILE A 22 -5.13 3.55 -29.78
C ILE A 22 -4.12 3.64 -30.93
N ARG A 23 -4.54 4.07 -32.13
CA ARG A 23 -3.62 4.31 -33.27
C ARG A 23 -2.68 5.47 -33.00
N SER A 24 -3.20 6.59 -32.53
CA SER A 24 -2.40 7.77 -32.14
C SER A 24 -1.41 7.44 -31.02
N ALA A 25 -1.82 6.71 -29.98
CA ALA A 25 -0.92 6.30 -28.91
C ALA A 25 0.15 5.29 -29.38
N ARG A 26 -0.15 4.49 -30.41
CA ARG A 26 0.80 3.56 -31.02
C ARG A 26 1.81 4.29 -31.90
N GLU A 27 1.36 5.24 -32.72
CA GLU A 27 2.22 6.10 -33.55
C GLU A 27 3.16 6.95 -32.67
N GLU A 28 2.66 7.51 -31.56
CA GLU A 28 3.49 8.22 -30.58
C GLU A 28 4.52 7.31 -29.91
N ALA A 29 4.17 6.05 -29.63
CA ALA A 29 5.10 5.07 -29.05
C ALA A 29 6.16 4.61 -30.05
N GLU A 30 5.80 4.44 -31.32
CA GLU A 30 6.72 4.11 -32.42
C GLU A 30 7.69 5.27 -32.68
N LEU A 31 7.21 6.52 -32.72
CA LEU A 31 8.05 7.71 -32.86
C LEU A 31 8.98 7.92 -31.65
N ALA A 32 8.50 7.63 -30.43
CA ALA A 32 9.32 7.67 -29.22
C ALA A 32 10.39 6.57 -29.22
N HIS A 33 10.10 5.40 -29.80
CA HIS A 33 11.06 4.32 -29.98
C HIS A 33 12.14 4.69 -31.01
N GLU A 34 11.75 5.24 -32.16
CA GLU A 34 12.69 5.72 -33.18
C GLU A 34 13.62 6.82 -32.64
N ARG A 35 13.07 7.80 -31.90
CA ARG A 35 13.88 8.84 -31.23
C ARG A 35 14.82 8.26 -30.18
N ALA A 36 14.39 7.21 -29.48
CA ALA A 36 15.25 6.50 -28.52
C ALA A 36 16.35 5.69 -29.22
N GLU A 37 16.08 5.10 -30.39
CA GLU A 37 17.10 4.43 -31.21
C GLU A 37 18.08 5.43 -31.86
N GLU A 38 17.60 6.59 -32.31
CA GLU A 38 18.45 7.65 -32.84
C GLU A 38 19.34 8.25 -31.74
N ALA A 39 18.77 8.51 -30.56
CA ALA A 39 19.54 8.88 -29.37
C ALA A 39 20.53 7.76 -28.96
N TRP A 40 20.17 6.48 -29.12
CA TRP A 40 21.09 5.38 -28.89
C TRP A 40 22.27 5.37 -29.87
N ARG A 41 22.01 5.60 -31.16
CA ARG A 41 23.07 5.72 -32.18
C ARG A 41 24.01 6.90 -31.90
N LEU A 42 23.47 8.00 -31.39
CA LEU A 42 24.24 9.22 -31.09
C LEU A 42 24.99 9.15 -29.75
N PHE A 43 24.46 8.46 -28.73
CA PHE A 43 24.95 8.55 -27.35
C PHE A 43 25.32 7.20 -26.71
N GLY A 44 25.18 6.07 -27.40
CA GLY A 44 25.69 4.76 -26.96
C GLY A 44 24.96 4.10 -25.78
N ALA A 45 23.84 4.66 -25.29
CA ALA A 45 23.10 4.12 -24.15
C ALA A 45 22.00 3.12 -24.56
N ARG A 46 22.08 1.86 -24.11
CA ARG A 46 21.12 0.78 -24.45
C ARG A 46 19.65 1.18 -24.25
N PRO A 47 18.75 0.92 -25.22
CA PRO A 47 17.33 1.23 -25.06
C PRO A 47 16.66 0.34 -24.01
N LEU A 48 15.68 0.91 -23.31
CA LEU A 48 14.81 0.20 -22.38
C LEU A 48 13.93 -0.79 -23.16
N SER A 49 13.90 -2.05 -22.76
CA SER A 49 13.04 -3.08 -23.33
C SER A 49 11.56 -2.69 -23.29
N GLY A 50 10.72 -3.22 -24.19
CA GLY A 50 9.28 -2.94 -24.22
C GLY A 50 8.57 -3.18 -22.87
N GLY A 51 9.08 -4.12 -22.06
CA GLY A 51 8.62 -4.36 -20.69
C GLY A 51 8.96 -3.22 -19.71
N GLN A 52 10.06 -2.50 -19.91
CA GLN A 52 10.45 -1.36 -19.08
C GLN A 52 9.60 -0.12 -19.38
N VAL A 53 9.18 0.09 -20.64
CA VAL A 53 8.26 1.18 -21.02
C VAL A 53 6.87 0.96 -20.42
N GLN A 54 6.34 -0.28 -20.49
CA GLN A 54 5.10 -0.65 -19.81
C GLN A 54 5.19 -0.53 -18.29
N GLN A 55 6.30 -0.94 -17.67
CA GLN A 55 6.54 -0.73 -16.23
C GLN A 55 6.61 0.76 -15.86
N MET A 56 7.09 1.63 -16.74
CA MET A 56 7.19 3.06 -16.47
C MET A 56 5.81 3.75 -16.50
N ALA A 57 4.93 3.36 -17.43
CA ALA A 57 3.55 3.85 -17.49
C ALA A 57 2.71 3.39 -16.28
N VAL A 58 2.88 2.12 -15.86
CA VAL A 58 2.24 1.59 -14.64
C VAL A 58 2.79 2.29 -13.38
N SER A 59 4.07 2.63 -13.35
CA SER A 59 4.71 3.31 -12.21
C SER A 59 4.25 4.76 -12.04
N LEU A 60 3.97 5.49 -13.14
CA LEU A 60 3.37 6.83 -13.06
C LEU A 60 1.95 6.78 -12.49
N ALA A 61 1.14 5.81 -12.94
CA ALA A 61 -0.25 5.65 -12.48
C ALA A 61 -0.37 5.20 -11.01
N MET A 62 0.65 4.53 -10.46
CA MET A 62 0.67 4.11 -9.04
C MET A 62 1.27 5.17 -8.10
N ALA A 63 2.05 6.13 -8.60
CA ALA A 63 2.63 7.22 -7.80
C ALA A 63 1.57 8.21 -7.30
N GLU A 64 0.46 8.40 -8.03
CA GLU A 64 -0.68 9.24 -7.58
C GLU A 64 -1.56 8.56 -6.52
N ALA A 65 -1.38 7.26 -6.29
CA ALA A 65 -2.30 6.45 -5.50
C ALA A 65 -1.96 6.32 -4.01
N ALA A 66 -0.77 6.72 -3.56
CA ALA A 66 -0.28 6.38 -2.23
C ALA A 66 -0.27 7.57 -1.26
N ASP A 67 -1.41 7.90 -0.65
CA ASP A 67 -1.38 8.68 0.59
C ASP A 67 -2.47 8.27 1.59
N THR A 68 -2.10 8.38 2.87
CA THR A 68 -2.82 8.16 4.15
C THR A 68 -3.00 6.72 4.72
N ASP A 69 -2.20 6.41 5.76
CA ASP A 69 -2.42 5.40 6.82
C ASP A 69 -1.82 5.95 8.14
N ALA A 70 -2.62 6.04 9.22
CA ALA A 70 -2.28 6.72 10.48
C ALA A 70 -1.23 6.04 11.39
N PRO A 71 -1.18 4.70 11.59
CA PRO A 71 -0.07 4.09 12.35
C PRO A 71 1.23 4.02 11.54
N CYS A 72 1.16 4.21 10.22
CA CYS A 72 2.33 4.35 9.37
C CYS A 72 2.94 5.74 9.44
N LEU A 73 2.23 6.75 9.94
CA LEU A 73 2.78 8.10 10.07
C LEU A 73 3.89 8.16 11.12
N ASP A 74 3.73 7.50 12.27
CA ASP A 74 4.78 7.47 13.30
C ASP A 74 6.00 6.67 12.84
N LEU A 75 5.77 5.49 12.27
CA LEU A 75 6.86 4.67 11.76
C LEU A 75 7.58 5.35 10.58
N ARG A 76 6.86 6.02 9.66
CA ARG A 76 7.49 6.79 8.57
C ARG A 76 8.24 8.01 9.10
N ARG A 77 7.67 8.76 10.05
CA ARG A 77 8.35 9.94 10.65
C ARG A 77 9.62 9.53 11.38
N LEU A 78 9.57 8.43 12.14
CA LEU A 78 10.70 7.92 12.91
C LEU A 78 11.78 7.32 12.00
N VAL A 79 11.38 6.55 10.99
CA VAL A 79 12.30 6.03 9.97
C VAL A 79 12.94 7.19 9.20
N ARG A 80 12.19 8.23 8.84
CA ARG A 80 12.72 9.43 8.15
C ARG A 80 13.65 10.27 9.03
N ALA A 81 13.39 10.35 10.32
CA ALA A 81 14.28 11.03 11.27
C ALA A 81 15.61 10.29 11.48
N HIS A 82 15.62 8.96 11.28
CA HIS A 82 16.79 8.11 11.52
C HIS A 82 17.54 7.67 10.26
N LEU A 83 16.89 7.63 9.10
CA LEU A 83 17.55 7.33 7.82
C LEU A 83 18.15 8.62 7.23
N LYS A 84 19.48 8.66 7.15
CA LYS A 84 20.27 9.72 6.55
C LYS A 84 20.80 9.24 5.18
N SER A 85 21.55 10.12 4.49
CA SER A 85 22.33 9.77 3.29
C SER A 85 23.18 8.47 3.39
N PRO A 86 23.84 8.12 4.52
CA PRO A 86 24.64 6.89 4.64
C PRO A 86 23.87 5.59 4.43
N GLU A 87 22.58 5.50 4.78
CA GLU A 87 21.82 4.26 4.62
C GLU A 87 21.52 3.96 3.15
N LEU A 88 21.36 4.99 2.32
CA LEU A 88 21.29 4.83 0.87
C LEU A 88 22.61 4.33 0.29
N ALA A 89 23.75 4.81 0.82
CA ALA A 89 25.07 4.34 0.41
C ALA A 89 25.29 2.87 0.80
N LEU A 90 24.88 2.46 2.01
CA LEU A 90 24.91 1.07 2.45
C LEU A 90 24.01 0.17 1.58
N LEU A 91 22.82 0.66 1.21
CA LEU A 91 21.90 -0.07 0.34
C LEU A 91 22.47 -0.20 -1.08
N ALA A 92 23.06 0.86 -1.63
CA ALA A 92 23.73 0.84 -2.92
C ALA A 92 24.91 -0.13 -2.93
N ALA A 93 25.73 -0.15 -1.87
CA ALA A 93 26.81 -1.11 -1.70
C ALA A 93 26.29 -2.56 -1.67
N CYS A 94 25.17 -2.80 -0.97
CA CYS A 94 24.52 -4.12 -0.96
C CYS A 94 23.99 -4.54 -2.35
N LEU A 95 23.48 -3.60 -3.14
CA LEU A 95 22.93 -3.86 -4.48
C LEU A 95 24.01 -4.13 -5.54
N GLN A 96 25.19 -3.54 -5.40
CA GLN A 96 26.31 -3.71 -6.32
C GLN A 96 26.96 -5.09 -6.23
N GLY A 97 26.44 -6.00 -5.38
CA GLY A 97 26.99 -7.34 -5.21
C GLY A 97 28.39 -7.33 -4.59
N GLN A 98 28.88 -6.16 -4.15
CA GLN A 98 30.06 -6.08 -3.32
C GLN A 98 29.70 -6.75 -2.01
N VAL A 99 30.25 -7.94 -1.80
CA VAL A 99 30.08 -8.76 -0.59
C VAL A 99 30.84 -8.12 0.57
N HIS A 100 30.61 -6.83 0.81
CA HIS A 100 30.93 -6.22 2.09
C HIS A 100 29.92 -6.78 3.08
N VAL A 101 30.26 -7.93 3.67
CA VAL A 101 29.57 -8.51 4.83
C VAL A 101 29.30 -7.41 5.88
N GLY A 102 30.22 -6.44 6.01
CA GLY A 102 30.06 -5.26 6.85
C GLY A 102 28.94 -4.31 6.46
N ALA A 103 28.69 -4.05 5.17
CA ALA A 103 27.64 -3.11 4.74
C ALA A 103 26.23 -3.64 5.04
N TRP A 104 26.01 -4.94 4.80
CA TRP A 104 24.76 -5.60 5.16
C TRP A 104 24.59 -5.71 6.68
N ALA A 105 25.64 -6.09 7.42
CA ALA A 105 25.59 -6.17 8.87
C ALA A 105 25.29 -4.81 9.51
N GLU A 106 25.90 -3.73 9.01
CA GLU A 106 25.66 -2.37 9.48
C GLU A 106 24.23 -1.89 9.14
N LEU A 107 23.73 -2.21 7.96
CA LEU A 107 22.34 -1.92 7.59
C LEU A 107 21.36 -2.66 8.50
N VAL A 108 21.59 -3.95 8.76
CA VAL A 108 20.79 -4.76 9.68
C VAL A 108 20.83 -4.18 11.09
N ARG A 109 22.00 -3.80 11.59
CA ARG A 109 22.18 -3.21 12.93
C ARG A 109 21.35 -1.92 13.09
N ARG A 110 21.46 -1.00 12.12
CA ARG A 110 20.72 0.28 12.14
C ARG A 110 19.22 0.09 12.01
N LEU A 111 18.79 -0.79 11.12
CA LEU A 111 17.36 -1.07 10.94
C LEU A 111 16.79 -1.81 12.15
N SER A 112 17.54 -2.67 12.81
CA SER A 112 17.08 -3.38 14.02
C SER A 112 16.74 -2.38 15.13
N SER A 113 17.62 -1.40 15.41
CA SER A 113 17.33 -0.37 16.42
C SER A 113 16.11 0.49 16.09
N ILE A 114 15.81 0.69 14.81
CA ILE A 114 14.62 1.44 14.36
C ILE A 114 13.36 0.59 14.49
N LEU A 115 13.46 -0.72 14.27
CA LEU A 115 12.32 -1.62 14.17
C LEU A 115 11.97 -2.33 15.48
N GLU A 116 12.90 -2.41 16.43
CA GLU A 116 12.69 -3.00 17.77
C GLU A 116 11.41 -2.49 18.46
N PRO A 117 11.10 -1.18 18.48
CA PRO A 117 9.88 -0.67 19.12
C PRO A 117 8.58 -1.14 18.44
N PHE A 118 8.65 -1.58 17.18
CA PHE A 118 7.50 -1.94 16.35
C PHE A 118 7.33 -3.45 16.20
N CYS A 119 8.30 -4.23 16.65
CA CYS A 119 8.22 -5.66 16.63
C CYS A 119 7.28 -6.15 17.75
N LEU A 120 6.66 -7.31 17.48
CA LEU A 120 5.74 -8.11 18.30
C LEU A 120 6.28 -8.36 19.73
N PRO A 121 5.66 -9.14 20.64
CA PRO A 121 6.27 -9.43 21.95
C PRO A 121 7.75 -9.89 21.83
N PRO A 122 8.59 -9.60 22.85
CA PRO A 122 10.06 -9.69 22.76
C PRO A 122 10.58 -11.07 22.34
N ASN A 123 9.81 -12.13 22.62
CA ASN A 123 10.11 -13.50 22.20
C ASN A 123 10.07 -13.72 20.67
N LEU A 124 9.46 -12.80 19.90
CA LEU A 124 9.30 -12.92 18.46
C LEU A 124 10.16 -11.93 17.67
N HIS A 125 10.88 -11.03 18.33
CA HIS A 125 11.68 -9.98 17.69
C HIS A 125 12.70 -10.56 16.72
N SER A 126 13.49 -11.53 17.20
CA SER A 126 14.54 -12.18 16.40
C SER A 126 13.98 -12.81 15.13
N GLU A 127 12.93 -13.62 15.24
CA GLU A 127 12.36 -14.34 14.09
C GLU A 127 11.75 -13.40 13.04
N VAL A 128 11.00 -12.38 13.49
CA VAL A 128 10.37 -11.39 12.60
C VAL A 128 11.44 -10.59 11.87
N LEU A 129 12.46 -10.10 12.59
CA LEU A 129 13.54 -9.31 12.01
C LEU A 129 14.35 -10.15 11.02
N SER A 130 14.75 -11.37 11.38
CA SER A 130 15.45 -12.29 10.47
C SER A 130 14.63 -12.56 9.20
N THR A 131 13.33 -12.78 9.33
CA THR A 131 12.43 -12.99 8.18
C THR A 131 12.30 -11.73 7.32
N ALA A 132 12.25 -10.55 7.95
CA ALA A 132 12.13 -9.28 7.26
C ALA A 132 13.41 -8.96 6.48
N PHE A 133 14.58 -9.15 7.10
CA PHE A 133 15.87 -8.95 6.45
C PHE A 133 16.13 -9.95 5.33
N LEU A 134 15.74 -11.22 5.51
CA LEU A 134 15.83 -12.22 4.44
C LEU A 134 14.90 -11.84 3.27
N SER A 135 13.67 -11.40 3.56
CA SER A 135 12.73 -10.94 2.55
C SER A 135 13.24 -9.68 1.82
N LEU A 136 13.85 -8.76 2.56
CA LEU A 136 14.48 -7.57 2.02
C LEU A 136 15.57 -7.97 1.01
N ARG A 137 16.55 -8.77 1.46
CA ARG A 137 17.70 -9.21 0.66
C ARG A 137 17.30 -10.00 -0.59
N MET A 138 16.45 -11.01 -0.43
CA MET A 138 16.15 -11.96 -1.51
C MET A 138 15.12 -11.44 -2.51
N ARG A 139 14.18 -10.60 -2.07
CA ARG A 139 12.98 -10.28 -2.87
C ARG A 139 12.78 -8.80 -3.13
N ALA A 140 13.13 -7.96 -2.16
CA ALA A 140 12.68 -6.58 -2.18
C ALA A 140 13.77 -5.66 -2.75
N LEU A 141 15.04 -5.87 -2.40
CA LEU A 141 16.14 -4.98 -2.80
C LEU A 141 16.24 -4.79 -4.31
N TRP A 142 16.18 -5.87 -5.11
CA TRP A 142 16.24 -5.74 -6.57
C TRP A 142 14.99 -5.08 -7.20
N ARG A 143 13.89 -4.99 -6.45
CA ARG A 143 12.65 -4.28 -6.86
C ARG A 143 12.65 -2.83 -6.38
N PHE A 144 13.62 -2.45 -5.55
CA PHE A 144 13.76 -1.09 -5.10
C PHE A 144 14.22 -0.23 -6.27
N SER A 145 13.27 0.43 -6.91
CA SER A 145 13.56 1.57 -7.76
C SER A 145 13.64 2.80 -6.87
N ASN A 146 14.61 3.68 -7.14
CA ASN A 146 14.86 4.95 -6.44
C ASN A 146 13.68 5.96 -6.48
N ARG A 147 12.48 5.50 -6.87
CA ARG A 147 11.24 6.26 -7.01
C ARG A 147 10.38 6.24 -5.74
N ARG A 148 10.67 5.35 -4.79
CA ARG A 148 10.03 5.33 -3.46
C ARG A 148 11.06 5.78 -2.44
N GLU A 149 10.65 6.64 -1.50
CA GLU A 149 11.45 6.91 -0.30
C GLU A 149 11.81 5.57 0.34
N LEU A 150 13.10 5.34 0.57
CA LEU A 150 13.65 4.10 1.14
C LEU A 150 12.87 3.70 2.40
N ASP A 151 12.53 4.70 3.20
CA ASP A 151 11.74 4.63 4.42
C ASP A 151 10.41 3.92 4.19
N ALA A 152 9.58 4.45 3.29
CA ALA A 152 8.26 3.91 2.99
C ALA A 152 8.35 2.49 2.43
N PHE A 153 9.41 2.21 1.68
CA PHE A 153 9.68 0.88 1.15
C PHE A 153 10.02 -0.12 2.27
N LEU A 154 10.95 0.21 3.16
CA LEU A 154 11.37 -0.64 4.28
C LEU A 154 10.22 -0.90 5.24
N VAL A 155 9.46 0.15 5.58
CA VAL A 155 8.23 0.04 6.38
C VAL A 155 7.24 -0.92 5.74
N GLY A 156 7.07 -0.85 4.42
CA GLY A 156 6.23 -1.77 3.67
C GLY A 156 6.70 -3.23 3.77
N VAL A 157 8.01 -3.48 3.68
CA VAL A 157 8.59 -4.82 3.83
C VAL A 157 8.33 -5.38 5.22
N VAL A 158 8.64 -4.61 6.27
CA VAL A 158 8.48 -5.05 7.67
C VAL A 158 7.02 -5.30 7.99
N ARG A 159 6.12 -4.37 7.65
CA ARG A 159 4.67 -4.52 7.87
C ARG A 159 4.13 -5.78 7.19
N ASN A 160 4.55 -6.05 5.95
CA ASN A 160 4.14 -7.24 5.23
C ASN A 160 4.70 -8.53 5.85
N THR A 161 5.92 -8.50 6.37
CA THR A 161 6.51 -9.63 7.10
C THR A 161 5.74 -9.92 8.39
N ILE A 162 5.50 -8.90 9.22
CA ILE A 162 4.70 -9.03 10.44
C ILE A 162 3.31 -9.62 10.11
N ARG A 163 2.65 -9.08 9.09
CA ARG A 163 1.33 -9.57 8.64
C ARG A 163 1.37 -11.05 8.22
N ARG A 164 2.44 -11.48 7.55
CA ARG A 164 2.62 -12.87 7.10
C ARG A 164 2.97 -13.84 8.24
N CYS A 165 3.72 -13.38 9.22
CA CYS A 165 4.11 -14.22 10.36
C CYS A 165 3.01 -14.28 11.44
N ARG A 166 2.09 -13.31 11.48
CA ARG A 166 0.98 -13.24 12.45
C ARG A 166 0.16 -14.54 12.60
N PRO A 167 -0.22 -15.27 11.53
CA PRO A 167 -0.90 -16.54 11.67
C PRO A 167 -0.02 -17.62 12.33
N ARG A 168 1.29 -17.65 12.05
CA ARG A 168 2.22 -18.62 12.64
C ARG A 168 2.41 -18.39 14.14
N PHE A 169 2.44 -17.13 14.55
CA PHE A 169 2.54 -16.77 15.97
C PHE A 169 1.31 -17.12 16.78
N ARG A 170 0.14 -17.25 16.15
CA ARG A 170 -1.08 -17.72 16.85
C ARG A 170 -1.02 -19.19 17.24
N PHE A 171 -0.14 -19.99 16.59
CA PHE A 171 -0.05 -21.44 16.82
C PHE A 171 1.22 -21.87 17.56
N SER A 172 2.26 -21.05 17.61
CA SER A 172 3.56 -21.41 18.20
C SER A 172 3.62 -21.26 19.73
N ALA A 173 2.74 -20.46 20.33
CA ALA A 173 2.67 -20.32 21.78
C ALA A 173 1.50 -21.15 22.35
N LEU A 174 1.77 -22.39 22.75
CA LEU A 174 1.07 -22.91 23.93
C LEU A 174 1.48 -21.98 25.08
N PRO A 175 0.54 -21.28 25.73
CA PRO A 175 0.91 -20.34 26.78
C PRO A 175 1.59 -21.13 27.89
N ALA A 176 2.80 -20.73 28.28
CA ALA A 176 3.22 -20.99 29.65
C ALA A 176 2.12 -20.43 30.57
N ASP A 177 1.81 -21.11 31.68
CA ASP A 177 0.84 -20.69 32.70
C ASP A 177 1.32 -19.40 33.40
N HIS A 178 1.47 -18.33 32.63
CA HIS A 178 1.51 -16.99 33.15
C HIS A 178 0.11 -16.68 33.66
N PRO A 179 -0.03 -16.13 34.88
CA PRO A 179 -1.31 -15.60 35.33
C PRO A 179 -1.79 -14.65 34.24
N SER A 180 -2.85 -15.07 33.54
CA SER A 180 -3.38 -14.32 32.43
C SER A 180 -3.74 -12.95 32.99
N PRO A 181 -3.21 -11.84 32.43
CA PRO A 181 -3.68 -10.51 32.78
C PRO A 181 -5.06 -10.34 32.14
N LEU A 182 -6.02 -11.14 32.63
CA LEU A 182 -7.40 -10.96 32.27
C LEU A 182 -7.78 -9.59 32.80
N PRO A 183 -8.34 -8.73 31.94
CA PRO A 183 -8.85 -7.45 32.38
C PRO A 183 -9.83 -7.68 33.54
N ALA A 184 -9.82 -6.78 34.52
CA ALA A 184 -10.73 -6.87 35.64
C ALA A 184 -12.19 -6.95 35.12
N PRO A 185 -13.12 -7.63 35.82
CA PRO A 185 -14.52 -7.72 35.40
C PRO A 185 -15.14 -6.36 35.04
N GLU A 186 -14.74 -5.31 35.76
CA GLU A 186 -15.12 -3.92 35.54
C GLU A 186 -14.63 -3.39 34.19
N GLU A 187 -13.38 -3.70 33.80
CA GLU A 187 -12.85 -3.34 32.47
C GLU A 187 -13.56 -4.08 31.35
N ILE A 188 -13.94 -5.35 31.58
CA ILE A 188 -14.72 -6.13 30.60
C ILE A 188 -16.10 -5.51 30.42
N ALA A 189 -16.76 -5.12 31.52
CA ALA A 189 -18.05 -4.45 31.49
C ALA A 189 -17.95 -3.10 30.74
N ALA A 190 -16.98 -2.25 31.09
CA ALA A 190 -16.75 -0.97 30.42
C ALA A 190 -16.47 -1.12 28.92
N ARG A 191 -15.69 -2.14 28.51
CA ARG A 191 -15.45 -2.43 27.09
C ARG A 191 -16.72 -2.87 26.36
N ARG A 192 -17.59 -3.64 27.00
CA ARG A 192 -18.87 -4.08 26.41
C ARG A 192 -19.82 -2.91 26.21
N GLU A 193 -19.88 -2.03 27.19
CA GLU A 193 -20.68 -0.80 27.11
C GLU A 193 -20.18 0.10 25.98
N LEU A 194 -18.88 0.37 25.92
CA LEU A 194 -18.27 1.16 24.84
C LEU A 194 -18.48 0.52 23.46
N ALA A 195 -18.40 -0.81 23.36
CA ALA A 195 -18.68 -1.53 22.12
C ALA A 195 -20.16 -1.43 21.70
N ALA A 196 -21.09 -1.48 22.65
CA ALA A 196 -22.52 -1.30 22.37
C ALA A 196 -22.79 0.13 21.87
N LEU A 197 -22.23 1.14 22.53
CA LEU A 197 -22.35 2.54 22.09
C LEU A 197 -21.75 2.78 20.70
N ALA A 198 -20.58 2.22 20.42
CA ALA A 198 -19.96 2.31 19.10
C ALA A 198 -20.81 1.64 18.02
N LYS A 199 -21.44 0.50 18.34
CA LYS A 199 -22.35 -0.19 17.44
C LYS A 199 -23.59 0.66 17.14
N ASP A 200 -24.26 1.17 18.16
CA ASP A 200 -25.44 2.03 18.00
C ASP A 200 -25.11 3.27 17.16
N ALA A 201 -23.95 3.89 17.42
CA ALA A 201 -23.48 5.05 16.66
C ALA A 201 -23.26 4.73 15.17
N VAL A 202 -22.80 3.52 14.83
CA VAL A 202 -22.62 3.04 13.44
C VAL A 202 -23.96 2.67 12.80
N ASP A 203 -24.86 2.05 13.57
CA ASP A 203 -26.21 1.69 13.13
C ASP A 203 -27.06 2.95 12.85
N ASP A 204 -26.77 4.08 13.50
CA ASP A 204 -27.41 5.37 13.22
C ASP A 204 -26.83 6.12 12.01
N LEU A 205 -25.72 5.65 11.40
CA LEU A 205 -25.13 6.33 10.26
C LEU A 205 -26.04 6.26 9.02
N PRO A 206 -26.08 7.29 8.17
CA PRO A 206 -26.69 7.22 6.86
C PRO A 206 -26.16 6.01 6.05
N PRO A 207 -26.98 5.27 5.29
CA PRO A 207 -26.58 4.01 4.64
C PRO A 207 -25.32 4.11 3.78
N ARG A 208 -25.14 5.24 3.08
CA ARG A 208 -23.94 5.49 2.27
C ARG A 208 -22.66 5.70 3.09
N GLN A 209 -22.77 6.32 4.27
CA GLN A 209 -21.64 6.50 5.19
C GLN A 209 -21.26 5.17 5.82
N ARG A 210 -22.26 4.39 6.28
CA ARG A 210 -22.05 3.05 6.84
C ARG A 210 -21.33 2.13 5.86
N LEU A 211 -21.81 2.05 4.61
CA LEU A 211 -21.17 1.25 3.56
C LEU A 211 -19.70 1.66 3.33
N ALA A 212 -19.43 2.96 3.23
CA ALA A 212 -18.06 3.45 3.01
C ALA A 212 -17.13 3.09 4.18
N LEU A 213 -17.62 3.19 5.42
CA LEU A 213 -16.88 2.82 6.62
C LEU A 213 -16.61 1.31 6.69
N GLU A 214 -17.63 0.48 6.47
CA GLU A 214 -17.51 -0.99 6.44
C GLU A 214 -16.50 -1.45 5.39
N MET A 215 -16.60 -0.92 4.17
CA MET A 215 -15.64 -1.25 3.11
C MET A 215 -14.21 -0.85 3.50
N ARG A 216 -14.05 0.32 4.15
CA ARG A 216 -12.73 0.77 4.59
C ARG A 216 -12.17 -0.15 5.67
N MET A 217 -12.98 -0.56 6.65
CA MET A 217 -12.59 -1.52 7.70
C MET A 217 -12.20 -2.88 7.12
N ASN A 218 -12.84 -3.30 6.03
CA ASN A 218 -12.50 -4.51 5.29
C ASN A 218 -11.29 -4.36 4.35
N GLY A 219 -10.58 -3.22 4.41
CA GLY A 219 -9.33 -2.99 3.68
C GLY A 219 -9.50 -2.48 2.25
N ALA A 220 -10.72 -2.12 1.83
CA ALA A 220 -10.93 -1.54 0.51
C ALA A 220 -10.19 -0.19 0.35
N THR A 221 -9.75 0.08 -0.86
CA THR A 221 -9.17 1.36 -1.27
C THR A 221 -10.27 2.39 -1.51
N TYR A 222 -9.95 3.69 -1.37
CA TYR A 222 -10.90 4.77 -1.65
C TYR A 222 -11.42 4.76 -3.10
N ARG A 223 -10.68 4.18 -4.05
CA ARG A 223 -11.13 4.02 -5.44
C ARG A 223 -12.23 2.96 -5.53
N GLU A 224 -12.04 1.82 -4.86
CA GLU A 224 -13.05 0.76 -4.79
C GLU A 224 -14.30 1.21 -4.03
N ILE A 225 -14.12 1.95 -2.93
CA ILE A 225 -15.22 2.57 -2.18
C ILE A 225 -15.98 3.53 -3.09
N ALA A 226 -15.29 4.40 -3.83
CA ALA A 226 -15.95 5.33 -4.75
C ALA A 226 -16.77 4.59 -5.82
N ALA A 227 -16.20 3.55 -6.43
CA ALA A 227 -16.89 2.76 -7.44
C ALA A 227 -18.13 2.03 -6.87
N LYS A 228 -18.00 1.39 -5.69
CA LYS A 228 -19.08 0.61 -5.08
C LYS A 228 -20.18 1.49 -4.48
N ALA A 229 -19.82 2.62 -3.88
CA ALA A 229 -20.77 3.55 -3.27
C ALA A 229 -21.37 4.57 -4.25
N GLY A 230 -21.04 4.49 -5.54
CA GLY A 230 -21.54 5.42 -6.57
C GLY A 230 -21.03 6.85 -6.41
N LEU A 231 -19.80 7.03 -5.90
CA LEU A 231 -19.18 8.34 -5.73
C LEU A 231 -18.31 8.69 -6.93
N GLN A 232 -18.31 9.97 -7.33
CA GLN A 232 -17.65 10.45 -8.55
C GLN A 232 -16.13 10.21 -8.59
N ASN A 233 -15.45 10.30 -7.44
CA ASN A 233 -13.99 10.19 -7.41
C ASN A 233 -13.46 9.71 -6.04
N ARG A 234 -12.18 9.33 -6.03
CA ARG A 234 -11.44 8.89 -4.85
C ARG A 234 -11.46 9.91 -3.70
N LYS A 235 -11.34 11.21 -4.02
CA LYS A 235 -11.28 12.29 -3.01
C LYS A 235 -12.61 12.40 -2.25
N THR A 236 -13.74 12.24 -2.93
CA THR A 236 -15.07 12.24 -2.33
C THR A 236 -15.24 11.05 -1.37
N ALA A 237 -14.80 9.85 -1.75
CA ALA A 237 -14.82 8.69 -0.87
C ALA A 237 -13.97 8.91 0.40
N SER A 238 -12.76 9.44 0.26
CA SER A 238 -11.89 9.75 1.40
C SER A 238 -12.52 10.78 2.35
N ARG A 239 -13.08 11.89 1.81
CA ARG A 239 -13.79 12.89 2.61
C ARG A 239 -15.01 12.31 3.33
N GLN A 240 -15.76 11.43 2.67
CA GLN A 240 -16.92 10.77 3.27
C GLN A 240 -16.52 9.90 4.46
N VAL A 241 -15.47 9.08 4.31
CA VAL A 241 -14.93 8.25 5.40
C VAL A 241 -14.45 9.12 6.56
N MET A 242 -13.66 10.17 6.31
CA MET A 242 -13.18 11.05 7.36
C MET A 242 -14.30 11.78 8.09
N ARG A 243 -15.31 12.29 7.38
CA ARG A 243 -16.51 12.88 8.02
C ARG A 243 -17.24 11.88 8.90
N THR A 244 -17.34 10.63 8.45
CA THR A 244 -17.98 9.55 9.21
C THR A 244 -17.21 9.26 10.50
N LEU A 245 -15.88 9.16 10.43
CA LEU A 245 -15.02 8.94 11.59
C LEU A 245 -15.11 10.09 12.59
N ASN A 246 -15.05 11.34 12.13
CA ASN A 246 -15.17 12.51 13.01
C ASN A 246 -16.56 12.59 13.67
N ALA A 247 -17.62 12.20 12.95
CA ALA A 247 -18.96 12.15 13.52
C ALA A 247 -19.10 11.06 14.59
N LEU A 248 -18.47 9.90 14.40
CA LEU A 248 -18.42 8.84 15.41
C LEU A 248 -17.61 9.28 16.63
N GLU A 249 -16.44 9.90 16.42
CA GLU A 249 -15.59 10.42 17.49
C GLU A 249 -16.35 11.44 18.35
N HIS A 250 -17.01 12.42 17.72
CA HIS A 250 -17.81 13.41 18.43
C HIS A 250 -19.00 12.79 19.21
N ARG A 251 -19.60 11.71 18.70
CA ARG A 251 -20.68 11.02 19.42
C ARG A 251 -20.18 10.24 20.62
N LEU A 252 -18.97 9.66 20.52
CA LEU A 252 -18.37 8.87 21.59
C LEU A 252 -17.67 9.73 22.65
N SER A 253 -17.29 10.97 22.35
CA SER A 253 -16.60 11.87 23.28
C SER A 253 -17.53 12.72 24.16
N VAL A 254 -18.79 12.88 23.78
CA VAL A 254 -19.76 13.77 24.46
C VAL A 254 -20.52 13.05 25.59
N ARG A 255 -20.18 11.80 25.91
CA ARG A 255 -20.78 11.02 27.00
C ARG A 255 -19.72 10.59 27.99
#